data_AF-A0A661U354-F1
#
_entry.id   AF-A0A661U354-F1
#
_cell.length_a   1.000
_cell.length_b   1.000
_cell.length_c   1.000
_cell.angle_alpha   90.00
_cell.angle_beta   90.00
_cell.angle_gamma   90.00
#
_symmetry.space_group_name_H-M   'P 1'
#
loop_
_entity.id
_entity.type
_entity.pdbx_description
1 polymer ?
#
loop_
_entity_poly.entity_id
_entity_poly.type
_entity_poly.pdbx_seq_one_letter_code
_entity_poly.pdbx_strand_id
1 'polypeptide(L)'
;MQSGILKYERFLFALGGNAILKKDDSGTFDEQLRNTYTSVSGIVDLIGRGRKIVITHGNGPQVGNCLIRVERSSDEIPTLPLFACVAETQGEMGYMIGQALVNRLNDAGLKLPVATVVTQVVVNPNDPMMKKPTKPVGPYYLKEEAVELGKSRGWIMKRLPDGHYRRIVASPHPEDIVEAEAIKLLIDSGVVVIACGGGGIPVYRKNNSYIGIDAVIDKDRASALLAKKVGIEVMVILTSV
;
A
#
# COMPACT_ATOMS: atom_id res chain seq x y z
N MET A 1 -6.88 -30.12 -26.75
CA MET A 1 -5.75 -29.43 -26.11
C MET A 1 -6.08 -29.36 -24.62
N GLN A 2 -5.44 -30.19 -23.80
CA GLN A 2 -5.79 -30.32 -22.37
C GLN A 2 -5.59 -28.99 -21.65
N SER A 3 -6.68 -28.38 -21.20
CA SER A 3 -6.64 -27.28 -20.25
C SER A 3 -6.06 -27.82 -18.95
N GLY A 4 -4.79 -27.54 -18.68
CA GLY A 4 -4.23 -27.73 -17.36
C GLY A 4 -5.06 -26.91 -16.38
N ILE A 5 -5.91 -27.57 -15.58
CA ILE A 5 -6.65 -26.93 -14.52
C ILE A 5 -5.59 -26.37 -13.58
N LEU A 6 -5.36 -25.05 -13.61
CA LEU A 6 -4.49 -24.43 -12.62
C LEU A 6 -5.08 -24.80 -11.24
N LYS A 7 -4.26 -25.40 -10.39
CA LYS A 7 -4.65 -25.99 -9.10
C LYS A 7 -5.40 -25.01 -8.18
N TYR A 8 -5.11 -23.70 -8.30
CA TYR A 8 -5.61 -22.68 -7.38
C TYR A 8 -6.61 -21.75 -8.06
N GLU A 9 -7.70 -21.41 -7.36
CA GLU A 9 -8.78 -20.57 -7.90
C GLU A 9 -8.61 -19.08 -7.56
N ARG A 10 -8.00 -18.77 -6.42
CA ARG A 10 -7.79 -17.41 -5.94
C ARG A 10 -6.31 -17.08 -5.78
N PHE A 11 -5.92 -15.88 -6.18
CA PHE A 11 -4.56 -15.37 -6.06
C PHE A 11 -4.56 -13.98 -5.43
N LEU A 12 -3.53 -13.70 -4.65
CA LEU A 12 -3.19 -12.36 -4.21
C LEU A 12 -1.87 -11.93 -4.87
N PHE A 13 -1.87 -10.77 -5.53
CA PHE A 13 -0.68 -10.16 -6.11
C PHE A 13 -0.25 -8.96 -5.28
N ALA A 14 0.93 -9.03 -4.68
CA ALA A 14 1.54 -7.91 -3.96
C ALA A 14 2.48 -7.13 -4.88
N LEU A 15 2.03 -5.95 -5.33
CA LEU A 15 2.78 -5.10 -6.26
C LEU A 15 3.95 -4.39 -5.55
N GLY A 16 5.14 -4.59 -6.12
CA GLY A 16 6.39 -3.88 -5.82
C GLY A 16 6.38 -2.42 -6.24
N GLY A 17 7.29 -1.63 -5.65
CA GLY A 17 7.57 -0.28 -6.14
C GLY A 17 7.95 -0.29 -7.62
N ASN A 18 8.74 -1.28 -8.05
CA ASN A 18 9.21 -1.41 -9.44
C ASN A 18 8.13 -1.77 -10.46
N ALA A 19 6.98 -2.29 -10.01
CA ALA A 19 5.83 -2.50 -10.88
C ALA A 19 5.15 -1.18 -11.29
N ILE A 20 5.45 -0.10 -10.56
CA ILE A 20 4.80 1.21 -10.66
C ILE A 20 5.82 2.28 -11.05
N LEU A 21 6.98 2.32 -10.39
CA LEU A 21 8.05 3.28 -10.61
C LEU A 21 9.37 2.56 -10.88
N LYS A 22 9.95 2.75 -12.06
CA LYS A 22 11.26 2.19 -12.44
C LYS A 22 12.39 3.10 -11.94
N LYS A 23 13.61 2.53 -11.89
CA LYS A 23 14.80 3.21 -11.34
C LYS A 23 15.14 4.52 -12.07
N ASP A 24 14.89 4.58 -13.37
CA ASP A 24 15.25 5.72 -14.22
C ASP A 24 14.06 6.66 -14.50
N ASP A 25 12.90 6.40 -13.89
CA ASP A 25 11.72 7.25 -14.06
C ASP A 25 11.84 8.55 -13.25
N SER A 26 11.27 9.63 -13.79
CA SER A 26 11.19 10.92 -13.10
C SER A 26 10.10 10.94 -12.00
N GLY A 27 9.21 9.96 -11.99
CA GLY A 27 8.19 9.78 -10.97
C GLY A 27 6.87 10.47 -11.26
N THR A 28 6.65 10.87 -12.52
CA THR A 28 5.37 11.46 -12.94
C THR A 28 4.22 10.46 -12.81
N PHE A 29 3.01 10.98 -12.67
CA PHE A 29 1.81 10.14 -12.64
C PHE A 29 1.65 9.33 -13.94
N ASP A 30 1.92 9.94 -15.10
CA ASP A 30 1.78 9.28 -16.40
C ASP A 30 2.79 8.14 -16.61
N GLU A 31 4.04 8.29 -16.16
CA GLU A 31 5.01 7.19 -16.14
C GLU A 31 4.52 6.05 -15.25
N GLN A 32 4.06 6.37 -14.04
CA GLN A 32 3.56 5.37 -13.11
C GLN A 32 2.33 4.62 -13.64
N LEU A 33 1.40 5.33 -14.26
CA LEU A 33 0.21 4.76 -14.90
C LEU A 33 0.61 3.83 -16.06
N ARG A 34 1.53 4.26 -16.93
CA ARG A 34 2.03 3.47 -18.07
C ARG A 34 2.72 2.20 -17.61
N ASN A 35 3.60 2.30 -16.62
CA ASN A 35 4.27 1.14 -16.03
C ASN A 35 3.28 0.17 -15.41
N THR A 36 2.30 0.68 -14.66
CA THR A 36 1.26 -0.13 -14.03
C THR A 36 0.45 -0.88 -15.07
N TYR A 37 0.06 -0.23 -16.17
CA TYR A 37 -0.64 -0.84 -17.31
C TYR A 37 0.16 -2.00 -17.92
N THR A 38 1.48 -1.88 -18.07
CA THR A 38 2.33 -3.00 -18.50
C THR A 38 2.36 -4.12 -17.45
N SER A 39 2.60 -3.77 -16.19
CA SER A 39 2.80 -4.72 -15.08
C SER A 39 1.60 -5.62 -14.80
N VAL A 40 0.37 -5.12 -15.00
CA VAL A 40 -0.85 -5.91 -14.74
C VAL A 40 -1.20 -6.90 -15.86
N SER A 41 -0.44 -6.93 -16.97
CA SER A 41 -0.76 -7.81 -18.11
C SER A 41 -0.80 -9.29 -17.74
N GLY A 42 0.18 -9.76 -16.95
CA GLY A 42 0.18 -11.16 -16.49
C GLY A 42 -0.97 -11.49 -15.53
N ILE A 43 -1.51 -10.49 -14.83
CA ILE A 43 -2.68 -10.65 -13.97
C ILE A 43 -3.93 -10.82 -14.84
N VAL A 44 -4.06 -10.03 -15.91
CA VAL A 44 -5.18 -10.12 -16.86
C VAL A 44 -5.25 -11.49 -17.53
N ASP A 45 -4.12 -12.09 -17.88
CA ASP A 45 -4.09 -13.46 -18.44
C ASP A 45 -4.68 -14.49 -17.46
N LEU A 46 -4.42 -14.35 -16.16
CA LEU A 46 -4.98 -15.23 -15.14
C LEU A 46 -6.48 -14.97 -14.94
N ILE A 47 -6.91 -13.71 -14.98
CA ILE A 47 -8.34 -13.36 -14.95
C ILE A 47 -9.07 -14.02 -16.13
N GLY A 48 -8.51 -13.95 -17.35
CA GLY A 48 -9.07 -14.62 -18.53
C GLY A 48 -9.16 -16.14 -18.42
N ARG A 49 -8.39 -16.76 -17.51
CA ARG A 49 -8.44 -18.19 -17.16
C ARG A 49 -9.36 -18.48 -15.97
N GLY A 50 -10.25 -17.55 -15.63
CA GLY A 50 -11.28 -17.69 -14.59
C GLY A 50 -10.77 -17.56 -13.16
N ARG A 51 -9.61 -16.93 -12.94
CA ARG A 51 -9.03 -16.78 -11.59
C ARG A 51 -9.54 -15.52 -10.90
N LYS A 52 -9.84 -15.66 -9.61
CA LYS A 52 -10.26 -14.55 -8.74
C LYS A 52 -9.02 -13.88 -8.15
N ILE A 53 -8.92 -12.56 -8.31
CA ILE A 53 -7.71 -11.82 -8.02
C ILE A 53 -7.95 -10.77 -6.93
N VAL A 54 -7.01 -10.73 -5.98
CA VAL A 54 -6.78 -9.58 -5.10
C VAL A 54 -5.43 -8.97 -5.43
N ILE A 55 -5.37 -7.65 -5.43
CA ILE A 55 -4.14 -6.88 -5.62
C ILE A 55 -3.89 -6.06 -4.36
N THR A 56 -2.68 -6.16 -3.82
CA THR A 56 -2.16 -5.22 -2.83
C THR A 56 -0.98 -4.47 -3.43
N HIS A 57 -0.57 -3.35 -2.84
CA HIS A 57 0.57 -2.59 -3.33
C HIS A 57 1.31 -1.91 -2.18
N GLY A 58 2.59 -1.61 -2.40
CA GLY A 58 3.33 -0.68 -1.54
C GLY A 58 2.98 0.77 -1.87
N ASN A 59 3.37 1.71 -1.00
CA ASN A 59 3.19 3.14 -1.22
C ASN A 59 4.41 3.98 -0.81
N GLY A 60 5.58 3.37 -0.62
CA GLY A 60 6.74 4.03 0.01
C GLY A 60 7.13 5.38 -0.61
N PRO A 61 7.36 5.46 -1.94
CA PRO A 61 7.60 6.73 -2.62
C PRO A 61 6.40 7.69 -2.53
N GLN A 62 5.18 7.19 -2.73
CA GLN A 62 3.96 7.99 -2.81
C GLN A 62 3.60 8.62 -1.46
N VAL A 63 3.68 7.87 -0.36
CA VAL A 63 3.45 8.39 0.99
C VAL A 63 4.57 9.34 1.40
N GLY A 64 5.80 9.12 0.92
CA GLY A 64 6.89 10.08 1.03
C GLY A 64 6.55 11.41 0.36
N ASN A 65 6.07 11.39 -0.88
CA ASN A 65 5.67 12.58 -1.62
C ASN A 65 4.46 13.28 -0.97
N CYS A 66 3.49 12.54 -0.47
CA CYS A 66 2.37 13.08 0.30
C CYS A 66 2.87 13.84 1.54
N LEU A 67 3.75 13.24 2.34
CA LEU A 67 4.35 13.93 3.49
C LEU A 67 5.12 15.18 3.08
N ILE A 68 5.87 15.16 1.97
CA ILE A 68 6.58 16.35 1.47
C ILE A 68 5.58 17.47 1.15
N ARG A 69 4.44 17.15 0.52
CA ARG A 69 3.39 18.13 0.24
C ARG A 69 2.80 18.70 1.53
N VAL A 70 2.44 17.82 2.47
CA VAL A 70 1.89 18.20 3.79
C VAL A 70 2.83 19.13 4.55
N GLU A 71 4.13 18.85 4.56
CA GLU A 71 5.10 19.68 5.26
C GLU A 71 5.32 21.03 4.57
N ARG A 72 5.38 21.04 3.24
CA ARG A 72 5.58 22.27 2.47
C ARG A 72 4.38 23.21 2.47
N SER A 73 3.17 22.72 2.72
CA SER A 73 1.96 23.52 2.80
C SER A 73 1.53 23.85 4.24
N SER A 74 2.38 23.54 5.22
CA SER A 74 1.99 23.57 6.65
C SER A 74 1.80 24.98 7.23
N ASP A 75 2.28 26.01 6.53
CA ASP A 75 2.06 27.43 6.81
C ASP A 75 0.75 27.97 6.22
N GLU A 76 0.16 27.26 5.25
CA GLU A 76 -1.10 27.64 4.60
C GLU A 76 -2.30 26.82 5.10
N ILE A 77 -2.11 25.52 5.34
CA ILE A 77 -3.18 24.59 5.75
C ILE A 77 -2.72 23.62 6.86
N PRO A 78 -3.65 23.14 7.72
CA PRO A 78 -3.31 22.17 8.76
C PRO A 78 -2.67 20.89 8.22
N THR A 79 -1.66 20.38 8.93
CA THR A 79 -0.97 19.15 8.54
C THR A 79 -1.83 17.90 8.76
N LEU A 80 -1.66 16.93 7.87
CA LEU A 80 -2.26 15.61 8.02
C LEU A 80 -1.33 14.66 8.80
N PRO A 81 -1.88 13.79 9.66
CA PRO A 81 -1.10 12.73 10.27
C PRO A 81 -0.71 11.66 9.23
N LEU A 82 0.32 10.87 9.54
CA LEU A 82 0.87 9.88 8.60
C LEU A 82 -0.18 8.85 8.16
N PHE A 83 -1.03 8.39 9.08
CA PHE A 83 -2.06 7.42 8.73
C PHE A 83 -3.10 7.98 7.73
N ALA A 84 -3.35 9.30 7.75
CA ALA A 84 -4.20 9.95 6.75
C ALA A 84 -3.48 10.07 5.40
N CYS A 85 -2.18 10.36 5.39
CA CYS A 85 -1.36 10.28 4.17
C CYS A 85 -1.38 8.86 3.57
N VAL A 86 -1.34 7.82 4.40
CA VAL A 86 -1.51 6.44 3.92
C VAL A 86 -2.88 6.27 3.26
N ALA A 87 -3.96 6.79 3.86
CA ALA A 87 -5.29 6.75 3.27
C ALA A 87 -5.36 7.45 1.90
N GLU A 88 -4.79 8.65 1.77
CA GLU A 88 -4.71 9.37 0.49
C GLU A 88 -4.00 8.53 -0.57
N THR A 89 -2.87 7.92 -0.21
CA THR A 89 -2.11 7.11 -1.17
C THR A 89 -2.81 5.81 -1.57
N GLN A 90 -3.74 5.29 -0.75
CA GLN A 90 -4.61 4.18 -1.19
C GLN A 90 -5.58 4.63 -2.27
N GLY A 91 -6.13 5.84 -2.16
CA GLY A 91 -6.98 6.44 -3.18
C GLY A 91 -6.20 6.71 -4.47
N GLU A 92 -5.07 7.41 -4.38
CA GLU A 92 -4.19 7.75 -5.51
C GLU A 92 -3.76 6.50 -6.29
N MET A 93 -3.16 5.54 -5.60
CA MET A 93 -2.61 4.35 -6.24
C MET A 93 -3.69 3.35 -6.62
N GLY A 94 -4.75 3.22 -5.82
CA GLY A 94 -5.88 2.37 -6.14
C GLY A 94 -6.64 2.86 -7.37
N TYR A 95 -6.74 4.17 -7.58
CA TYR A 95 -7.23 4.74 -8.84
C TYR A 95 -6.33 4.35 -10.01
N MET A 96 -5.02 4.62 -9.91
CA MET A 96 -4.06 4.33 -10.98
C MET A 96 -4.04 2.84 -11.37
N ILE A 97 -3.97 1.95 -10.38
CA ILE A 97 -3.97 0.49 -10.60
C ILE A 97 -5.31 0.04 -11.16
N GLY A 98 -6.43 0.52 -10.59
CA GLY A 98 -7.77 0.18 -11.05
C GLY A 98 -8.01 0.61 -12.50
N GLN A 99 -7.62 1.83 -12.85
CA GLN A 99 -7.74 2.36 -14.21
C GLN A 99 -6.89 1.57 -15.20
N ALA A 100 -5.62 1.32 -14.87
CA ALA A 100 -4.73 0.51 -15.69
C ALA A 100 -5.29 -0.90 -15.93
N LEU A 101 -5.80 -1.54 -14.87
CA LEU A 101 -6.37 -2.88 -14.95
C LEU A 101 -7.66 -2.93 -15.78
N VAL A 102 -8.60 -2.00 -15.56
CA VAL A 102 -9.84 -1.93 -16.35
C VAL A 102 -9.53 -1.74 -17.83
N ASN A 103 -8.59 -0.86 -18.17
CA ASN A 103 -8.20 -0.66 -19.57
C ASN A 103 -7.60 -1.93 -20.17
N ARG A 104 -6.69 -2.62 -19.45
CA ARG A 104 -6.13 -3.90 -19.93
C ARG A 104 -7.18 -5.00 -20.07
N LEU A 105 -8.16 -5.07 -19.16
CA LEU A 105 -9.27 -6.00 -19.27
C LEU A 105 -10.11 -5.72 -20.52
N ASN A 106 -10.41 -4.46 -20.79
CA ASN A 106 -11.14 -4.04 -22.00
C ASN A 106 -10.39 -4.45 -23.28
N ASP A 107 -9.07 -4.23 -23.34
CA ASP A 107 -8.24 -4.64 -24.49
C ASP A 107 -8.26 -6.16 -24.72
N ALA A 108 -8.38 -6.94 -23.64
CA ALA A 108 -8.50 -8.39 -23.68
C ALA A 108 -9.94 -8.89 -23.93
N GLY A 109 -10.90 -7.99 -24.13
CA GLY A 109 -12.32 -8.33 -24.30
C GLY A 109 -12.99 -8.85 -23.02
N LEU A 110 -12.38 -8.64 -21.85
CA LEU A 110 -12.89 -9.09 -20.56
C LEU A 110 -13.64 -7.94 -19.86
N LYS A 111 -14.87 -8.21 -19.41
CA LYS A 111 -15.69 -7.24 -18.67
C LYS A 111 -15.92 -7.72 -17.25
N LEU A 112 -15.03 -7.31 -16.34
CA LEU A 112 -15.16 -7.58 -14.90
C LEU A 112 -15.15 -6.27 -14.11
N PRO A 113 -15.93 -6.19 -13.02
CA PRO A 113 -15.82 -5.07 -12.11
C PRO A 113 -14.47 -5.10 -11.38
N VAL A 114 -13.87 -3.91 -11.23
CA VAL A 114 -12.67 -3.68 -10.43
C VAL A 114 -13.03 -2.67 -9.34
N ALA A 115 -12.65 -2.95 -8.09
CA ALA A 115 -12.92 -2.08 -6.97
C ALA A 115 -11.68 -1.87 -6.10
N THR A 116 -11.43 -0.62 -5.73
CA THR A 116 -10.44 -0.27 -4.70
C THR A 116 -11.14 -0.09 -3.38
N VAL A 117 -10.70 -0.82 -2.36
CA VAL A 117 -11.22 -0.76 -1.00
C VAL A 117 -10.21 -0.04 -0.12
N VAL A 118 -10.58 1.14 0.38
CA VAL A 118 -9.82 1.80 1.45
C VAL A 118 -9.81 0.86 2.66
N THR A 119 -8.60 0.51 3.11
CA THR A 119 -8.39 -0.58 4.06
C THR A 119 -7.66 -0.11 5.30
N GLN A 120 -8.25 -0.36 6.46
CA GLN A 120 -7.68 -0.19 7.80
C GLN A 120 -7.11 -1.51 8.30
N VAL A 121 -5.95 -1.44 8.95
CA VAL A 121 -5.24 -2.60 9.49
C VAL A 121 -4.96 -2.36 10.96
N VAL A 122 -5.48 -3.28 11.78
CA VAL A 122 -5.36 -3.23 13.23
C VAL A 122 -3.95 -3.60 13.63
N VAL A 123 -3.35 -2.81 14.50
CA VAL A 123 -2.02 -3.01 15.07
C VAL A 123 -2.09 -2.83 16.58
N ASN A 124 -1.12 -3.43 17.29
CA ASN A 124 -0.97 -3.21 18.72
C ASN A 124 -0.16 -1.93 18.99
N PRO A 125 -0.71 -0.93 19.72
CA PRO A 125 0.03 0.28 20.05
C PRO A 125 1.25 0.02 20.95
N ASN A 126 1.28 -1.14 21.62
CA ASN A 126 2.38 -1.61 22.44
C ASN A 126 3.31 -2.61 21.73
N ASP A 127 3.15 -2.84 20.42
CA ASP A 127 4.06 -3.70 19.65
C ASP A 127 5.52 -3.25 19.88
N PRO A 128 6.47 -4.16 20.19
CA PRO A 128 7.88 -3.81 20.37
C PRO A 128 8.50 -2.99 19.23
N MET A 129 8.01 -3.16 17.99
CA MET A 129 8.41 -2.39 16.81
C MET A 129 7.93 -0.93 16.85
N MET A 130 6.93 -0.60 17.66
CA MET A 130 6.54 0.79 17.94
C MET A 130 7.65 1.54 18.69
N LYS A 131 8.37 0.84 19.57
CA LYS A 131 9.48 1.40 20.35
C LYS A 131 10.82 1.37 19.60
N LYS A 132 10.88 0.69 18.46
CA LYS A 132 12.07 0.53 17.62
C LYS A 132 11.73 0.91 16.17
N PRO A 133 11.44 2.19 15.90
CA PRO A 133 11.09 2.60 14.56
C PRO A 133 12.34 2.50 13.67
N THR A 134 12.16 1.95 12.47
CA THR A 134 13.27 1.68 11.54
C THR A 134 13.03 2.24 10.15
N LYS A 135 11.77 2.56 9.80
CA LYS A 135 11.37 2.86 8.43
C LYS A 135 11.46 4.37 8.16
N PRO A 136 12.30 4.81 7.21
CA PRO A 136 12.40 6.22 6.87
C PRO A 136 11.25 6.68 5.97
N VAL A 137 10.67 7.85 6.28
CA VAL A 137 9.55 8.45 5.56
C VAL A 137 9.74 9.97 5.37
N GLY A 138 9.04 10.53 4.39
CA GLY A 138 9.02 11.98 4.13
C GLY A 138 10.36 12.55 3.60
N PRO A 139 10.52 13.88 3.64
CA PRO A 139 11.68 14.58 3.08
C PRO A 139 12.99 14.31 3.85
N TYR A 140 14.08 14.78 3.25
CA TYR A 140 15.37 14.94 3.91
C TYR A 140 15.42 16.27 4.65
N TYR A 141 16.05 16.26 5.83
CA TYR A 141 16.23 17.42 6.68
C TYR A 141 17.69 17.64 7.01
N LEU A 142 18.05 18.89 7.26
CA LEU A 142 19.32 19.24 7.88
C LEU A 142 19.30 18.87 9.38
N LYS A 143 20.48 18.87 10.01
CA LYS A 143 20.61 18.47 11.42
C LYS A 143 19.81 19.40 12.34
N GLU A 144 19.86 20.69 12.09
CA GLU A 144 19.24 21.73 12.90
C GLU A 144 17.72 21.61 12.85
N GLU A 145 17.17 21.44 11.64
CA GLU A 145 15.74 21.20 11.41
C GLU A 145 15.28 19.89 12.07
N ALA A 146 16.06 18.81 11.93
CA ALA A 146 15.73 17.52 12.53
C ALA A 146 15.69 17.57 14.06
N VAL A 147 16.60 18.32 14.70
CA VAL A 147 16.57 18.53 16.15
C VAL A 147 15.31 19.27 16.57
N GLU A 148 14.93 20.31 15.82
CA GLU A 148 13.75 21.11 16.14
C GLU A 148 12.44 20.32 15.95
N LEU A 149 12.32 19.57 14.86
CA LEU A 149 11.18 18.68 14.61
C LEU A 149 11.08 17.56 15.64
N GLY A 150 12.21 17.04 16.12
CA GLY A 150 12.24 16.07 17.20
C GLY A 150 11.67 16.62 18.51
N LYS A 151 11.97 17.89 18.83
CA LYS A 151 11.47 18.56 20.05
C LYS A 151 10.01 18.98 19.93
N SER A 152 9.66 19.68 18.84
CA SER A 152 8.34 20.29 18.66
C SER A 152 7.25 19.27 18.34
N ARG A 153 7.57 18.21 17.59
CA ARG A 153 6.59 17.21 17.11
C ARG A 153 6.79 15.81 17.69
N GLY A 154 7.81 15.61 18.52
CA GLY A 154 8.14 14.30 19.09
C GLY A 154 8.60 13.27 18.05
N TRP A 155 9.07 13.72 16.88
CA TRP A 155 9.49 12.83 15.81
C TRP A 155 10.84 12.18 16.11
N ILE A 156 10.96 10.91 15.73
CA ILE A 156 12.22 10.20 15.82
C ILE A 156 12.97 10.43 14.52
N MET A 157 14.05 11.21 14.58
CA MET A 157 14.88 11.57 13.45
C MET A 157 16.15 10.72 13.43
N LYS A 158 16.54 10.21 12.27
CA LYS A 158 17.77 9.44 12.09
C LYS A 158 18.63 10.00 10.98
N ARG A 159 19.92 10.13 11.25
CA ARG A 159 20.93 10.47 10.25
C ARG A 159 21.15 9.29 9.31
N LEU A 160 21.11 9.56 8.02
CA LEU A 160 21.39 8.60 6.95
C LEU A 160 22.88 8.68 6.53
N PRO A 161 23.39 7.68 5.78
CA PRO A 161 24.79 7.65 5.35
C PRO A 161 25.22 8.86 4.50
N ASP A 162 24.28 9.47 3.79
CA ASP A 162 24.48 10.70 2.98
C ASP A 162 24.58 11.99 3.82
N GLY A 163 24.50 11.88 5.14
CA GLY A 163 24.63 12.98 6.08
C GLY A 163 23.33 13.70 6.42
N HIS A 164 22.26 13.49 5.65
CA HIS A 164 20.95 14.08 5.89
C HIS A 164 20.15 13.30 6.94
N TYR A 165 19.06 13.88 7.43
CA TYR A 165 18.15 13.24 8.39
C TYR A 165 16.82 12.91 7.75
N ARG A 166 16.20 11.81 8.17
CA ARG A 166 14.80 11.47 7.83
C ARG A 166 14.00 11.13 9.08
N ARG A 167 12.69 11.39 9.02
CA ARG A 167 11.74 10.90 10.02
C ARG A 167 11.69 9.37 9.93
N ILE A 168 11.86 8.72 11.07
CA ILE A 168 11.76 7.26 11.19
C ILE A 168 10.48 6.92 11.92
N VAL A 169 9.71 6.00 11.35
CA VAL A 169 8.42 5.57 11.88
C VAL A 169 8.40 4.08 12.15
N ALA A 170 7.45 3.69 12.99
CA ALA A 170 7.23 2.30 13.37
C ALA A 170 6.67 1.50 12.20
N SER A 171 6.96 0.19 12.22
CA SER A 171 6.39 -0.79 11.29
C SER A 171 5.85 -1.98 12.10
N PRO A 172 4.76 -1.79 12.88
CA PRO A 172 4.18 -2.82 13.73
C PRO A 172 3.66 -4.01 12.92
N HIS A 173 3.45 -5.14 13.60
CA HIS A 173 2.82 -6.29 12.99
C HIS A 173 1.32 -6.04 12.77
N PRO A 174 0.78 -6.43 11.60
CA PRO A 174 -0.66 -6.38 11.38
C PRO A 174 -1.35 -7.52 12.13
N GLU A 175 -2.36 -7.21 12.92
CA GLU A 175 -3.13 -8.17 13.73
C GLU A 175 -4.47 -8.55 13.06
N ASP A 176 -5.12 -7.57 12.45
CA ASP A 176 -6.43 -7.75 11.81
C ASP A 176 -6.66 -6.76 10.68
N ILE A 177 -7.67 -7.01 9.84
CA ILE A 177 -8.08 -6.14 8.74
C ILE A 177 -9.55 -5.82 8.91
N VAL A 178 -9.89 -4.55 9.05
CA VAL A 178 -11.27 -4.12 9.37
C VAL A 178 -12.21 -4.47 8.21
N GLU A 179 -11.81 -4.22 6.97
CA GLU A 179 -12.63 -4.45 5.78
C GLU A 179 -12.51 -5.87 5.20
N ALA A 180 -11.93 -6.84 5.93
CA ALA A 180 -11.68 -8.19 5.42
C ALA A 180 -12.95 -8.89 4.92
N GLU A 181 -14.06 -8.74 5.63
CA GLU A 181 -15.34 -9.35 5.26
C GLU A 181 -15.89 -8.75 3.96
N ALA A 182 -15.88 -7.42 3.83
CA ALA A 182 -16.30 -6.74 2.61
C ALA A 182 -15.43 -7.15 1.40
N ILE A 183 -14.11 -7.21 1.60
CA ILE A 183 -13.16 -7.67 0.56
C ILE A 183 -13.49 -9.10 0.15
N LYS A 184 -13.75 -10.00 1.10
CA LYS A 184 -14.14 -11.40 0.82
C LYS A 184 -15.41 -11.48 -0.02
N LEU A 185 -16.45 -10.74 0.34
CA LEU A 185 -17.73 -10.72 -0.39
C LEU A 185 -17.55 -10.24 -1.84
N LEU A 186 -16.71 -9.22 -2.06
CA LEU A 186 -16.41 -8.71 -3.40
C LEU A 186 -15.70 -9.76 -4.27
N ILE A 187 -14.65 -10.40 -3.73
CA ILE A 187 -13.91 -11.46 -4.45
C ILE A 187 -14.82 -12.65 -4.74
N ASP A 188 -15.67 -13.03 -3.78
CA ASP A 188 -16.61 -14.14 -3.94
C ASP A 188 -17.63 -13.87 -5.06
N SER A 189 -18.00 -12.60 -5.25
CA SER A 189 -18.86 -12.11 -6.32
C SER A 189 -18.15 -11.92 -7.68
N GLY A 190 -16.85 -12.22 -7.77
CA GLY A 190 -16.07 -12.11 -9.01
C GLY A 190 -15.49 -10.73 -9.31
N VAL A 191 -15.53 -9.80 -8.34
CA VAL A 191 -14.87 -8.50 -8.45
C VAL A 191 -13.37 -8.69 -8.29
N VAL A 192 -12.58 -8.01 -9.13
CA VAL A 192 -11.14 -7.88 -8.89
C VAL A 192 -10.91 -6.78 -7.87
N VAL A 193 -10.33 -7.12 -6.71
CA VAL A 193 -10.24 -6.20 -5.59
C VAL A 193 -8.82 -5.68 -5.41
N ILE A 194 -8.66 -4.37 -5.29
CA ILE A 194 -7.44 -3.70 -4.87
C ILE A 194 -7.64 -3.28 -3.40
N ALA A 195 -6.77 -3.73 -2.50
CA ALA A 195 -6.91 -3.49 -1.06
C ALA A 195 -5.56 -3.43 -0.35
N CYS A 196 -5.57 -3.08 0.94
CA CYS A 196 -4.38 -2.98 1.79
C CYS A 196 -3.24 -2.14 1.16
N GLY A 197 -3.60 -1.09 0.43
CA GLY A 197 -2.61 -0.21 -0.20
C GLY A 197 -1.65 0.39 0.83
N GLY A 198 -0.35 0.32 0.55
CA GLY A 198 0.68 0.74 1.50
C GLY A 198 0.85 -0.15 2.72
N GLY A 199 0.22 -1.33 2.75
CA GLY A 199 0.11 -2.17 3.94
C GLY A 199 -1.12 -1.87 4.81
N GLY A 200 -1.99 -0.95 4.38
CA GLY A 200 -3.20 -0.56 5.13
C GLY A 200 -3.01 0.65 6.04
N ILE A 201 -4.12 1.34 6.35
CA ILE A 201 -4.14 2.46 7.28
C ILE A 201 -4.00 1.90 8.70
N PRO A 202 -2.91 2.17 9.42
CA PRO A 202 -2.71 1.65 10.77
C PRO A 202 -3.72 2.24 11.75
N VAL A 203 -4.47 1.36 12.41
CA VAL A 203 -5.41 1.71 13.48
C VAL A 203 -5.22 0.80 14.69
N TYR A 204 -5.63 1.22 15.86
CA TYR A 204 -5.74 0.35 17.03
C TYR A 204 -7.14 0.42 17.62
N ARG A 205 -7.53 -0.65 18.33
CA ARG A 205 -8.81 -0.72 19.04
C ARG A 205 -8.68 -0.02 20.39
N LYS A 206 -9.59 0.90 20.67
CA LYS A 206 -9.78 1.50 21.99
C LYS A 206 -11.27 1.49 22.30
N ASN A 207 -11.68 0.70 23.29
CA ASN A 207 -13.09 0.42 23.56
C ASN A 207 -13.77 -0.14 22.30
N ASN A 208 -14.87 0.48 21.85
CA ASN A 208 -15.62 0.07 20.66
C ASN A 208 -15.29 0.93 19.42
N SER A 209 -14.09 1.52 19.36
CA SER A 209 -13.69 2.42 18.28
C SER A 209 -12.30 2.08 17.75
N TYR A 210 -12.08 2.41 16.48
CA TYR A 210 -10.77 2.38 15.83
C TYR A 210 -10.17 3.78 15.86
N ILE A 211 -8.89 3.88 16.22
CA ILE A 211 -8.16 5.15 16.27
C ILE A 211 -6.90 5.03 15.40
N GLY A 212 -6.67 6.01 14.52
CA GLY A 212 -5.48 6.08 13.68
C GLY A 212 -4.20 6.22 14.52
N ILE A 213 -3.11 5.61 14.05
CA ILE A 213 -1.80 5.71 14.69
C ILE A 213 -0.69 5.86 13.66
N ASP A 214 0.25 6.77 13.89
CA ASP A 214 1.33 7.03 12.95
C ASP A 214 2.31 5.84 12.88
N ALA A 215 2.17 5.04 11.83
CA ALA A 215 3.04 3.93 11.48
C ALA A 215 2.97 3.65 9.98
N VAL A 216 3.87 2.82 9.46
CA VAL A 216 3.73 2.25 8.12
C VAL A 216 3.93 0.75 8.22
N ILE A 217 2.84 0.01 8.01
CA ILE A 217 2.84 -1.44 8.07
C ILE A 217 3.63 -2.01 6.89
N ASP A 218 4.28 -3.15 7.12
CA ASP A 218 4.92 -3.88 6.03
C ASP A 218 3.85 -4.47 5.10
N LYS A 219 3.92 -4.12 3.82
CA LYS A 219 2.91 -4.52 2.84
C LYS A 219 2.84 -6.03 2.66
N ASP A 220 3.97 -6.74 2.76
CA ASP A 220 4.01 -8.18 2.47
C ASP A 220 3.39 -8.94 3.65
N ARG A 221 3.63 -8.48 4.89
CA ARG A 221 2.91 -8.97 6.08
C ARG A 221 1.41 -8.69 6.02
N ALA A 222 1.01 -7.47 5.63
CA ALA A 222 -0.41 -7.13 5.48
C ALA A 222 -1.07 -7.96 4.37
N SER A 223 -0.36 -8.20 3.27
CA SER A 223 -0.80 -9.04 2.15
C SER A 223 -0.99 -10.49 2.57
N ALA A 224 -0.06 -11.04 3.35
CA ALA A 224 -0.17 -12.39 3.89
C ALA A 224 -1.36 -12.51 4.86
N LEU A 225 -1.58 -11.51 5.71
CA LEU A 225 -2.75 -11.46 6.58
C LEU A 225 -4.05 -11.40 5.77
N LEU A 226 -4.11 -10.56 4.73
CA LEU A 226 -5.29 -10.46 3.86
C LEU A 226 -5.57 -11.78 3.16
N ALA A 227 -4.56 -12.41 2.57
CA ALA A 227 -4.69 -13.71 1.91
C ALA A 227 -5.30 -14.75 2.87
N LYS A 228 -4.79 -14.83 4.10
CA LYS A 228 -5.33 -15.71 5.14
C LYS A 228 -6.78 -15.39 5.48
N LYS A 229 -7.12 -14.11 5.66
CA LYS A 229 -8.47 -13.66 6.07
C LYS A 229 -9.52 -13.94 5.00
N VAL A 230 -9.17 -13.85 3.72
CA VAL A 230 -10.12 -14.02 2.61
C VAL A 230 -10.06 -15.40 1.95
N GLY A 231 -9.17 -16.29 2.41
CA GLY A 231 -9.08 -17.67 1.95
C GLY A 231 -8.37 -17.82 0.61
N ILE A 232 -7.24 -17.13 0.46
CA ILE A 232 -6.35 -17.21 -0.70
C ILE A 232 -5.12 -18.04 -0.32
N GLU A 233 -4.87 -19.10 -1.07
CA GLU A 233 -3.76 -20.03 -0.83
C GLU A 233 -2.45 -19.58 -1.50
N VAL A 234 -2.55 -18.83 -2.60
CA VAL A 234 -1.38 -18.40 -3.37
C VAL A 234 -1.23 -16.89 -3.31
N MET A 235 -0.12 -16.46 -2.71
CA MET A 235 0.36 -15.09 -2.76
C MET A 235 1.56 -14.99 -3.68
N VAL A 236 1.53 -14.06 -4.62
CA VAL A 236 2.63 -13.75 -5.54
C VAL A 236 3.16 -12.37 -5.19
N ILE A 237 4.45 -12.28 -4.86
CA ILE A 237 5.13 -11.00 -4.63
C ILE A 237 5.83 -10.62 -5.92
N LEU A 238 5.42 -9.49 -6.50
CA LEU A 238 6.03 -8.95 -7.72
C LEU A 238 7.12 -7.97 -7.31
N THR A 239 8.38 -8.43 -7.35
CA THR A 239 9.58 -7.65 -7.05
C THR A 239 10.49 -7.55 -8.27
N SER A 240 11.43 -6.60 -8.26
CA SER A 240 12.55 -6.62 -9.22
C SER A 240 13.59 -7.63 -8.76
N VAL A 241 13.88 -8.61 -9.60
CA VAL A 241 15.15 -9.35 -9.59
C VAL A 241 15.78 -9.23 -10.96
#